data_AF-A0A4V6KW04-F1
#
_entry.id   AF-A0A4V6KW04-F1
#
_cell.length_a   1.000
_cell.length_b   1.000
_cell.length_c   1.000
_cell.angle_alpha   90.00
_cell.angle_beta   90.00
_cell.angle_gamma   90.00
#
_symmetry.space_group_name_H-M   'P 1'
#
loop_
_entity.id
_entity.type
_entity.pdbx_description
1 polymer ?
#
loop_
_entity_poly.entity_id
_entity_poly.type
_entity_poly.pdbx_seq_one_letter_code
_entity_poly.pdbx_strand_id
1 'polypeptide(L)'
;MLQNLLAERVSIRDMRTIIETLAEHAPTQSDPFELTSVVRVALGRAITQQWFPGNGEIQVIGLDTPLERLLLQALQGGGGLEPGLADRLLDQAKQALQRQEMLSAPPVLLVNHALRALLARFLRRTLPQLVVLSNLEINDERQIRMTSTIGAA
;
A
#
# COMPACT_ATOMS: atom_id res chain seq x y z
N MET A 1 10.56 9.96 9.08
CA MET A 1 10.51 9.48 7.68
C MET A 1 11.22 8.15 7.51
N LEU A 2 12.56 8.02 7.61
CA LEU A 2 13.25 6.72 7.39
C LEU A 2 12.73 5.58 8.28
N GLN A 3 12.38 5.89 9.53
CA GLN A 3 11.71 4.94 10.44
C GLN A 3 10.39 4.42 9.87
N ASN A 4 9.62 5.25 9.15
CA ASN A 4 8.38 4.86 8.48
C ASN A 4 8.65 3.87 7.34
N LEU A 5 9.67 4.12 6.52
CA LEU A 5 10.09 3.20 5.44
C LEU A 5 10.48 1.83 6.01
N LEU A 6 11.34 1.81 7.03
CA LEU A 6 11.75 0.57 7.69
C LEU A 6 10.58 -0.16 8.34
N ALA A 7 9.67 0.60 8.96
CA ALA A 7 8.46 0.02 9.50
C ALA A 7 7.72 -0.70 8.36
N GLU A 8 7.50 -0.08 7.21
CA GLU A 8 6.81 -0.71 6.08
C GLU A 8 7.66 -1.72 5.28
N ARG A 9 8.78 -2.18 5.84
CA ARG A 9 9.75 -3.11 5.22
C ARG A 9 10.31 -2.60 3.89
N VAL A 10 10.41 -1.29 3.70
CA VAL A 10 11.06 -0.70 2.53
C VAL A 10 12.56 -0.59 2.78
N SER A 11 13.35 -1.10 1.84
CA SER A 11 14.80 -0.97 1.86
C SER A 11 15.23 0.50 1.78
N ILE A 12 16.12 0.91 2.67
CA ILE A 12 16.76 2.24 2.68
C ILE A 12 18.17 2.23 2.08
N ARG A 13 18.50 1.20 1.28
CA ARG A 13 19.83 1.05 0.68
C ARG A 13 20.10 2.09 -0.41
N ASP A 14 19.08 2.49 -1.15
CA ASP A 14 19.19 3.54 -2.16
C ASP A 14 19.05 4.93 -1.52
N MET A 15 20.04 5.27 -0.68
CA MET A 15 20.09 6.57 0.00
C MET A 15 20.21 7.74 -0.97
N ARG A 16 20.75 7.50 -2.17
CA ARG A 16 20.87 8.53 -3.21
C ARG A 16 19.48 8.98 -3.65
N THR A 17 18.64 8.05 -4.12
CA THR A 17 17.27 8.35 -4.53
C THR A 17 16.49 8.99 -3.39
N ILE A 18 16.62 8.47 -2.15
CA ILE A 18 15.94 9.04 -0.98
C ILE A 18 16.33 10.50 -0.75
N ILE A 19 17.63 10.82 -0.76
CA ILE A 19 18.12 12.20 -0.50
C ILE A 19 17.73 13.13 -1.64
N GLU A 20 17.86 12.69 -2.90
CA GLU A 20 17.48 13.49 -4.08
C GLU A 20 15.99 13.85 -4.03
N THR A 21 15.11 12.87 -3.78
CA THR A 21 13.66 13.11 -3.65
C THR A 21 13.33 14.04 -2.48
N LEU A 22 14.02 13.89 -1.33
CA LEU A 22 13.84 14.78 -0.19
C LEU A 22 14.29 16.21 -0.49
N ALA A 23 15.43 16.39 -1.15
CA ALA A 23 15.94 17.73 -1.49
C ALA A 23 14.96 18.50 -2.39
N GLU A 24 14.25 17.79 -3.27
CA GLU A 24 13.23 18.36 -4.15
C GLU A 24 11.94 18.74 -3.41
N HIS A 25 11.46 17.90 -2.48
CA HIS A 25 10.12 18.04 -1.89
C HIS A 25 10.10 18.67 -0.48
N ALA A 26 11.17 18.52 0.31
CA ALA A 26 11.26 19.07 1.67
C ALA A 26 11.13 20.60 1.77
N PRO A 27 11.50 21.42 0.75
CA PRO A 27 11.29 22.87 0.82
C PRO A 27 9.82 23.30 0.88
N THR A 28 8.91 22.50 0.32
CA THR A 28 7.48 22.82 0.22
C THR A 28 6.58 21.88 1.03
N GLN A 29 7.11 20.73 1.47
CA GLN A 29 6.40 19.73 2.26
C GLN A 29 7.20 19.38 3.52
N SER A 30 6.58 19.60 4.69
CA SER A 30 7.19 19.33 5.99
C SER A 30 6.61 18.11 6.71
N ASP A 31 5.46 17.59 6.25
CA ASP A 31 4.84 16.40 6.85
C ASP A 31 5.70 15.15 6.54
N PRO A 32 6.24 14.47 7.57
CA PRO A 32 6.99 13.24 7.39
C PRO A 32 6.21 12.12 6.69
N PHE A 33 4.89 12.08 6.79
CA PHE A 33 4.06 11.07 6.13
C PHE A 33 3.96 11.33 4.63
N GLU A 34 3.76 12.59 4.22
CA GLU A 34 3.76 12.99 2.81
C GLU A 34 5.14 12.76 2.18
N LEU A 35 6.22 13.17 2.85
CA LEU A 35 7.58 12.88 2.39
C LEU A 35 7.85 11.38 2.28
N THR A 36 7.30 10.56 3.20
CA THR A 36 7.40 9.09 3.08
C THR A 36 6.70 8.60 1.82
N SER A 37 5.52 9.15 1.49
CA SER A 37 4.74 8.74 0.32
C SER A 37 5.50 9.02 -0.99
N VAL A 38 6.04 10.24 -1.14
CA VAL A 38 6.80 10.62 -2.34
C VAL A 38 8.08 9.80 -2.48
N VAL A 39 8.82 9.58 -1.39
CA VAL A 39 10.03 8.74 -1.41
C VAL A 39 9.70 7.30 -1.78
N ARG A 40 8.58 6.74 -1.31
CA ARG A 40 8.15 5.40 -1.72
C ARG A 40 7.85 5.30 -3.21
N VAL A 41 7.23 6.32 -3.80
CA VAL A 41 7.00 6.38 -5.26
C VAL A 41 8.34 6.39 -6.00
N ALA A 42 9.31 7.19 -5.57
CA ALA A 42 10.65 7.21 -6.16
C ALA A 42 11.37 5.86 -6.03
N LEU A 43 11.16 5.14 -4.92
CA LEU A 43 11.67 3.79 -4.68
C LEU A 43 10.80 2.68 -5.31
N GLY A 44 9.77 3.02 -6.09
CA GLY A 44 8.74 2.10 -6.57
C GLY A 44 9.29 0.86 -7.27
N ARG A 45 10.33 1.02 -8.10
CA ARG A 45 11.01 -0.10 -8.76
C ARG A 45 11.62 -1.09 -7.76
N ALA A 46 12.28 -0.59 -6.72
CA ALA A 46 12.90 -1.43 -5.69
C ALA A 46 11.83 -2.12 -4.83
N ILE A 47 10.76 -1.40 -4.46
CA ILE A 47 9.62 -1.95 -3.70
C ILE A 47 8.93 -3.06 -4.51
N THR A 48 8.67 -2.80 -5.80
CA THR A 48 8.03 -3.75 -6.70
C THR A 48 8.86 -5.01 -6.87
N GLN A 49 10.18 -4.89 -7.10
CA GLN A 49 11.07 -6.05 -7.22
C GLN A 49 11.25 -6.83 -5.91
N GLN A 50 11.12 -6.16 -4.75
CA GLN A 50 11.18 -6.84 -3.45
C GLN A 50 10.02 -7.81 -3.25
N TRP A 51 8.81 -7.44 -3.67
CA TRP A 51 7.60 -8.25 -3.47
C TRP A 51 7.25 -9.13 -4.67
N PHE A 52 7.64 -8.71 -5.87
CA PHE A 52 7.34 -9.38 -7.13
C PHE A 52 8.62 -9.51 -7.96
N PRO A 53 9.57 -10.36 -7.55
CA PRO A 53 10.85 -10.51 -8.25
C PRO A 53 10.65 -11.07 -9.66
N GLY A 54 11.49 -10.61 -10.59
CA GLY A 54 11.48 -11.07 -11.98
C GLY A 54 10.41 -10.39 -12.84
N ASN A 55 10.00 -11.08 -13.92
CA ASN A 55 9.16 -10.52 -14.98
C ASN A 55 7.75 -11.16 -15.06
N GLY A 56 7.34 -11.90 -14.03
CA GLY A 56 6.04 -12.56 -13.96
C GLY A 56 4.89 -11.62 -13.60
N GLU A 57 3.66 -12.09 -13.78
CA GLU A 57 2.42 -11.40 -13.39
C GLU A 57 2.46 -10.92 -11.93
N ILE A 58 2.02 -9.68 -11.69
CA ILE A 58 1.89 -9.09 -10.35
C ILE A 58 0.54 -9.51 -9.77
N GLN A 59 0.58 -10.44 -8.80
CA GLN A 59 -0.61 -10.97 -8.14
C GLN A 59 -0.87 -10.27 -6.82
N VAL A 60 -1.99 -9.56 -6.72
CA VAL A 60 -2.32 -8.69 -5.59
C VAL A 60 -3.73 -8.92 -5.06
N ILE A 61 -3.91 -8.53 -3.80
CA ILE A 61 -5.21 -8.26 -3.22
C ILE A 61 -5.66 -6.87 -3.68
N GLY A 62 -6.91 -6.75 -4.13
CA GLY A 62 -7.54 -5.48 -4.51
C GLY A 62 -8.62 -5.03 -3.54
N LEU A 63 -9.06 -3.79 -3.72
CA LEU A 63 -10.31 -3.28 -3.16
C LEU A 63 -11.39 -3.32 -4.26
N ASP A 64 -12.60 -3.70 -3.88
CA ASP A 64 -13.75 -3.52 -4.75
C ASP A 64 -14.05 -2.02 -4.93
N THR A 65 -14.55 -1.66 -6.12
CA THR A 65 -14.74 -0.25 -6.50
C THR A 65 -15.70 0.52 -5.57
N PRO A 66 -16.85 -0.04 -5.13
CA PRO A 66 -17.73 0.63 -4.17
C PRO A 66 -17.03 0.89 -2.83
N LEU A 67 -16.26 -0.08 -2.32
CA LEU A 67 -15.52 0.07 -1.07
C LEU A 67 -14.44 1.14 -1.21
N GLU A 68 -13.67 1.12 -2.30
CA GLU A 68 -12.65 2.13 -2.57
C GLU A 68 -13.24 3.56 -2.57
N ARG A 69 -14.39 3.76 -3.26
CA ARG A 69 -15.08 5.05 -3.28
C ARG A 69 -15.54 5.50 -1.89
N LEU A 70 -16.09 4.60 -1.08
CA LEU A 70 -16.50 4.91 0.29
C LEU A 70 -15.31 5.34 1.16
N LEU A 71 -14.17 4.64 1.05
CA LEU A 71 -12.96 4.98 1.79
C LEU A 71 -12.39 6.33 1.36
N LEU A 72 -12.41 6.64 0.06
CA LEU A 72 -11.98 7.95 -0.47
C LEU A 72 -12.88 9.09 0.02
N GLN A 73 -14.20 8.87 0.08
CA GLN A 73 -15.13 9.86 0.63
C GLN A 73 -14.90 10.11 2.12
N ALA A 74 -14.68 9.05 2.90
CA ALA A 74 -14.37 9.17 4.33
C ALA A 74 -13.10 10.02 4.56
N LEU A 75 -12.05 9.80 3.76
CA LEU A 75 -10.82 10.60 3.83
C LEU A 75 -11.07 12.10 3.56
N GLN A 76 -11.89 12.44 2.56
CA GLN A 76 -12.16 13.83 2.20
C GLN A 76 -13.04 14.55 3.24
N GLY A 77 -13.98 13.83 3.87
CA GLY A 77 -14.89 14.38 4.86
C GLY A 77 -14.27 14.64 6.24
N GLY A 78 -12.99 14.28 6.46
CA GLY A 78 -12.32 14.37 7.76
C GLY A 78 -12.86 13.38 8.81
N GLY A 79 -13.83 12.53 8.43
CA GLY A 79 -14.39 11.48 9.25
C GLY A 79 -13.53 10.23 9.19
N GLY A 80 -13.15 9.68 10.34
CA GLY A 80 -12.51 8.37 10.40
C GLY A 80 -13.40 7.27 9.81
N LEU A 81 -12.83 6.07 9.63
CA LEU A 81 -13.61 4.90 9.24
C LEU A 81 -14.70 4.64 10.27
N GLU A 82 -15.95 4.49 9.83
CA GLU A 82 -17.04 4.05 10.71
C GLU A 82 -16.69 2.68 11.31
N PRO A 83 -16.95 2.44 12.61
CA PRO A 83 -16.53 1.21 13.29
C PRO A 83 -16.97 -0.07 12.56
N GLY A 84 -18.23 -0.12 12.10
CA GLY A 84 -18.75 -1.28 11.38
C GLY A 84 -18.09 -1.51 10.01
N LEU A 85 -17.65 -0.45 9.33
CA LEU A 85 -16.89 -0.56 8.09
C LEU A 85 -15.45 -1.03 8.37
N ALA A 86 -14.84 -0.52 9.44
CA ALA A 86 -13.49 -0.89 9.84
C ALA A 86 -13.38 -2.39 10.21
N ASP A 87 -14.34 -2.91 10.99
CA ASP A 87 -14.37 -4.32 11.37
C ASP A 87 -14.54 -5.23 10.15
N ARG A 88 -15.48 -4.90 9.26
CA ARG A 88 -15.70 -5.63 8.00
C ARG A 88 -14.47 -5.62 7.10
N LEU A 89 -13.84 -4.45 6.93
CA LEU A 89 -12.61 -4.30 6.15
C LEU A 89 -11.50 -5.20 6.69
N LEU A 90 -11.33 -5.22 8.02
CA LEU A 90 -10.32 -6.04 8.68
C LEU A 90 -10.60 -7.54 8.48
N ASP A 91 -11.84 -7.99 8.64
CA ASP A 91 -12.19 -9.40 8.48
C ASP A 91 -12.07 -9.86 7.02
N GLN A 92 -12.48 -9.04 6.06
CA GLN A 92 -12.28 -9.32 4.64
C GLN A 92 -10.79 -9.32 4.26
N ALA A 93 -9.98 -8.42 4.84
CA ALA A 93 -8.54 -8.42 4.64
C ALA A 93 -7.88 -9.72 5.17
N LYS A 94 -8.31 -10.24 6.34
CA LYS A 94 -7.86 -11.55 6.84
C LYS A 94 -8.18 -12.68 5.87
N GLN A 95 -9.41 -12.72 5.36
CA GLN A 95 -9.85 -13.76 4.41
C GLN A 95 -9.11 -13.67 3.06
N ALA A 96 -8.86 -12.46 2.57
CA ALA A 96 -8.10 -12.24 1.34
C ALA A 96 -6.63 -12.69 1.51
N LEU A 97 -6.05 -12.41 2.68
CA LEU A 97 -4.70 -12.83 3.01
C LEU A 97 -4.56 -14.37 3.10
N GLN A 98 -5.52 -15.06 3.72
CA GLN A 98 -5.57 -16.53 3.74
C GLN A 98 -5.65 -17.10 2.32
N ARG A 99 -6.44 -16.48 1.42
CA ARG A 99 -6.51 -16.88 0.02
C ARG A 99 -5.18 -16.67 -0.72
N GLN A 100 -4.47 -15.57 -0.47
CA GLN A 100 -3.13 -15.35 -1.04
C GLN A 100 -2.14 -16.41 -0.59
N GLU A 101 -2.18 -16.80 0.68
CA GLU A 101 -1.32 -17.85 1.22
C GLU A 101 -1.58 -19.20 0.55
N MET A 102 -2.86 -19.57 0.35
CA MET A 102 -3.23 -20.80 -0.39
C MET A 102 -2.73 -20.80 -1.84
N LEU A 103 -2.65 -19.64 -2.48
CA LEU A 103 -2.13 -19.47 -3.83
C LEU A 103 -0.60 -19.35 -3.87
N SER A 104 0.08 -19.39 -2.72
CA SER A 104 1.52 -19.09 -2.61
C SER A 104 1.92 -17.75 -3.22
N ALA A 105 1.01 -16.77 -3.20
CA ALA A 105 1.19 -15.46 -3.80
C ALA A 105 1.49 -14.39 -2.73
N PRO A 106 2.20 -13.29 -3.06
CA PRO A 106 2.67 -12.32 -2.08
C PRO A 106 1.52 -11.65 -1.29
N PRO A 107 1.68 -11.39 0.02
CA PRO A 107 0.64 -10.78 0.87
C PRO A 107 0.54 -9.26 0.65
N VAL A 108 0.25 -8.84 -0.58
CA VAL A 108 0.25 -7.44 -1.01
C VAL A 108 -1.15 -6.98 -1.35
N LEU A 109 -1.61 -5.93 -0.68
CA LEU A 109 -2.81 -5.17 -0.99
C LEU A 109 -2.43 -3.95 -1.83
N LEU A 110 -2.96 -3.88 -3.05
CA LEU A 110 -2.79 -2.76 -3.97
C LEU A 110 -3.98 -1.81 -3.88
N VAL A 111 -3.71 -0.52 -3.68
CA VAL A 111 -4.75 0.50 -3.46
C VAL A 111 -4.43 1.80 -4.20
N ASN A 112 -5.44 2.67 -4.32
CA ASN A 112 -5.23 4.06 -4.69
C ASN A 112 -4.21 4.75 -3.77
N HIS A 113 -3.35 5.59 -4.35
CA HIS A 113 -2.33 6.36 -3.64
C HIS A 113 -2.85 7.07 -2.38
N ALA A 114 -4.01 7.73 -2.47
CA ALA A 114 -4.59 8.47 -1.35
C ALA A 114 -4.98 7.57 -0.16
N LEU A 115 -5.27 6.28 -0.41
CA LEU A 115 -5.67 5.32 0.62
C LEU A 115 -4.49 4.62 1.30
N ARG A 116 -3.34 4.57 0.64
CA ARG A 116 -2.21 3.71 1.03
C ARG A 116 -1.76 3.94 2.47
N ALA A 117 -1.50 5.19 2.86
CA ALA A 117 -1.01 5.50 4.21
C ALA A 117 -2.02 5.14 5.31
N LEU A 118 -3.31 5.45 5.07
CA LEU A 118 -4.40 5.13 5.99
C LEU A 118 -4.49 3.62 6.20
N LEU A 119 -4.59 2.87 5.10
CA LEU A 119 -4.79 1.41 5.13
C LEU A 119 -3.56 0.67 5.64
N ALA A 120 -2.35 1.10 5.27
CA ALA A 120 -1.11 0.56 5.80
C ALA A 120 -1.06 0.68 7.33
N ARG A 121 -1.40 1.86 7.88
CA ARG A 121 -1.41 2.08 9.33
C ARG A 121 -2.53 1.31 10.03
N PHE A 122 -3.72 1.28 9.44
CA PHE A 122 -4.88 0.61 10.02
C PHE A 122 -4.69 -0.92 10.07
N LEU A 123 -4.41 -1.54 8.92
CA LEU A 123 -4.37 -3.00 8.80
C LEU A 123 -3.15 -3.61 9.48
N ARG A 124 -2.00 -2.93 9.47
CA ARG A 124 -0.76 -3.47 10.02
C ARG A 124 -0.79 -3.75 11.53
N ARG A 125 -1.66 -3.07 12.27
CA ARG A 125 -1.85 -3.31 13.72
C ARG A 125 -2.28 -4.75 13.99
N THR A 126 -3.09 -5.31 13.10
CA THR A 126 -3.65 -6.66 13.26
C THR A 126 -3.03 -7.65 12.28
N LEU A 127 -2.59 -7.18 11.10
CA LEU A 127 -2.05 -7.97 10.00
C LEU A 127 -0.62 -7.50 9.67
N PRO A 128 0.38 -7.73 10.56
CA PRO A 128 1.74 -7.22 10.36
C PRO A 128 2.43 -7.79 9.12
N GLN A 129 1.97 -8.92 8.59
CA GLN A 129 2.48 -9.54 7.35
C GLN A 129 1.88 -8.93 6.08
N LEU A 130 0.73 -8.26 6.16
CA LEU A 130 0.11 -7.61 5.01
C LEU A 130 0.91 -6.36 4.63
N VAL A 131 1.25 -6.27 3.36
CA VAL A 131 1.94 -5.13 2.75
C VAL A 131 0.90 -4.33 1.98
N VAL A 132 0.92 -3.01 2.11
CA VAL A 132 0.03 -2.12 1.36
C VAL A 132 0.86 -1.28 0.40
N LEU A 133 0.64 -1.46 -0.90
CA LEU A 133 1.30 -0.72 -1.96
C LEU A 133 0.32 0.24 -2.64
N SER A 134 0.84 1.37 -3.10
CA SER A 134 0.10 2.28 -3.97
C SER A 134 0.25 1.86 -5.43
N ASN A 135 -0.79 2.08 -6.22
CA ASN A 135 -0.73 2.02 -7.68
C ASN A 135 0.41 2.87 -8.29
N LEU A 136 0.80 3.99 -7.68
CA LEU A 136 1.93 4.82 -8.16
C LEU A 136 3.31 4.24 -7.84
N GLU A 137 3.40 3.26 -6.93
CA GLU A 137 4.66 2.59 -6.60
C GLU A 137 4.99 1.46 -7.58
N ILE A 138 3.98 0.98 -8.32
CA ILE A 138 4.14 -0.03 -9.36
C ILE A 138 4.36 0.68 -10.69
N ASN A 139 5.61 1.08 -10.93
CA ASN A 139 6.05 1.57 -12.24
C ASN A 139 6.62 0.41 -13.05
N ASP A 140 5.72 -0.47 -13.49
CA ASP A 140 6.06 -1.74 -14.12
C ASP A 140 5.07 -2.03 -15.26
N GLU A 141 5.56 -2.51 -16.41
CA GLU A 141 4.72 -2.88 -17.56
C GLU A 141 4.07 -4.26 -17.40
N ARG A 142 4.39 -4.97 -16.31
CA ARG A 142 3.84 -6.30 -16.01
C ARG A 142 2.33 -6.25 -15.80
N GLN A 143 1.67 -7.32 -16.25
CA GLN A 143 0.25 -7.53 -16.03
C GLN A 143 -0.04 -7.62 -14.52
N ILE A 144 -0.99 -6.82 -14.05
CA ILE A 144 -1.49 -6.85 -12.68
C ILE A 144 -2.77 -7.68 -12.65
N ARG A 145 -2.79 -8.70 -11.79
CA ARG A 145 -3.96 -9.56 -11.57
C ARG A 145 -4.42 -9.48 -10.13
N MET A 146 -5.68 -9.12 -9.96
CA MET A 146 -6.39 -9.22 -8.68
C MET A 146 -6.72 -10.69 -8.43
N THR A 147 -5.99 -11.36 -7.54
CA THR A 147 -6.26 -12.76 -7.15
C THR A 147 -7.30 -12.86 -6.04
N SER A 148 -7.48 -11.77 -5.29
CA SER A 148 -8.55 -11.63 -4.31
C SER A 148 -8.99 -10.17 -4.21
N THR A 149 -10.24 -9.97 -3.80
CA THR A 149 -10.84 -8.63 -3.66
C THR A 149 -11.48 -8.51 -2.29
N ILE A 150 -11.20 -7.41 -1.59
CA ILE A 150 -11.87 -7.02 -0.35
C ILE A 150 -13.07 -6.14 -0.72
N GLY A 151 -14.24 -6.42 -0.14
CA GLY A 151 -15.50 -5.73 -0.46
C GLY A 151 -16.37 -6.45 -1.49
N ALA A 152 -15.86 -7.50 -2.14
CA ALA A 152 -16.66 -8.38 -2.99
C ALA A 152 -17.64 -9.19 -2.10
N ALA A 153 -18.91 -9.19 -2.48
CA ALA A 153 -19.99 -9.94 -1.82
C ALA A 153 -19.86 -11.45 -2.04
#